data_AF-A0A522QG74-F1
#
_entry.id   AF-A0A522QG74-F1
#
_cell.length_a   1.000
_cell.length_b   1.000
_cell.length_c   1.000
_cell.angle_alpha   90.00
_cell.angle_beta   90.00
_cell.angle_gamma   90.00
#
_symmetry.space_group_name_H-M   'P 1'
#
loop_
_entity.id
_entity.type
_entity.pdbx_description
1 polymer ?
#
loop_
_entity_poly.entity_id
_entity_poly.type
_entity_poly.pdbx_seq_one_letter_code
_entity_poly.pdbx_strand_id
1 'polypeptide(L)'
;MNALAIDSGDITKIGIGSTAGIVIIGLILFMVFTRLVARLILVVVVVVLGVFIWQQRASIENHVKNCQLDMSFFGYHIDAPQSVKDACQAHAPK
;
A
#
# COMPACT_ATOMS: atom_id res chain seq x y z
N MET A 1 40.83 22.25 47.30
CA MET A 1 39.57 22.14 46.53
C MET A 1 39.95 22.15 45.07
N ASN A 2 40.22 20.98 44.49
CA ASN A 2 40.67 20.85 43.11
C ASN A 2 39.44 20.92 42.21
N ALA A 3 39.03 22.14 41.86
CA ALA A 3 38.15 22.35 40.73
C ALA A 3 38.97 21.99 39.48
N LEU A 4 38.81 20.77 39.00
CA LEU A 4 39.21 20.37 37.67
C LEU A 4 38.53 21.37 36.73
N ALA A 5 39.29 22.33 36.22
CA ALA A 5 38.98 22.98 34.96
C ALA A 5 39.01 21.85 33.93
N ILE A 6 37.89 21.13 33.81
CA ILE A 6 37.69 20.18 32.73
C ILE A 6 37.77 21.04 31.48
N ASP A 7 38.85 20.85 30.74
CA ASP A 7 39.14 21.53 29.50
C ASP A 7 37.89 21.46 28.62
N SER A 8 37.26 22.62 28.39
CA SER A 8 36.01 22.71 27.63
C SER A 8 36.20 22.19 26.19
N GLY A 9 37.46 22.15 25.71
CA GLY A 9 37.83 21.51 24.46
C GLY A 9 37.59 19.99 24.45
N ASP A 10 37.90 19.29 25.54
CA ASP A 10 37.77 17.83 25.61
C ASP A 10 36.32 17.36 25.72
N ILE A 11 35.49 18.08 26.49
CA ILE A 11 34.06 17.78 26.60
C ILE A 11 33.37 17.94 25.24
N THR A 12 33.71 19.00 24.51
CA THR A 12 33.11 19.29 23.19
C THR A 12 33.50 18.22 22.16
N LYS A 13 34.75 17.74 22.20
CA LYS A 13 35.24 16.69 21.29
C LYS A 13 34.56 15.35 21.56
N ILE A 14 34.37 14.99 22.82
CA ILE A 14 33.64 13.78 23.23
C ILE A 14 32.15 13.88 22.85
N GLY A 15 31.54 15.06 23.03
CA GLY A 15 30.14 15.31 22.67
C GLY A 15 29.87 15.20 21.16
N ILE A 16 30.78 15.71 20.32
CA ILE A 16 30.66 15.58 18.87
C ILE A 16 30.85 14.12 18.43
N GLY A 17 31.81 13.42 19.03
CA GLY A 17 32.07 12.00 18.74
C GLY A 17 30.88 11.10 19.07
N SER A 18 30.25 11.30 20.23
CA SER A 18 29.07 10.50 20.64
C SER A 18 27.86 10.79 19.75
N THR A 19 27.62 12.06 19.43
CA THR A 19 26.51 12.47 18.56
C THR A 19 26.66 11.88 17.16
N ALA A 20 27.85 11.96 16.57
CA ALA A 20 28.14 11.35 15.28
C ALA A 20 27.91 9.83 15.31
N GLY A 21 28.33 9.15 16.38
CA GLY A 21 28.09 7.72 16.57
C GLY A 21 26.59 7.37 16.60
N ILE A 22 25.79 8.11 17.36
CA ILE A 22 24.34 7.89 17.46
C ILE A 22 23.66 8.12 16.11
N VAL A 23 24.05 9.15 15.37
CA VAL A 23 23.50 9.43 14.02
C VAL A 23 23.78 8.29 13.05
N ILE A 24 25.00 7.75 13.06
CA ILE A 24 25.36 6.60 12.20
C ILE A 24 24.55 5.36 12.58
N ILE A 25 24.42 5.06 13.87
CA ILE A 25 23.60 3.93 14.34
C ILE A 25 22.12 4.14 13.95
N GLY A 26 21.61 5.36 14.10
CA GLY A 26 20.26 5.73 13.68
C GLY A 26 20.02 5.53 12.18
N LEU A 27 20.99 5.89 11.33
CA LEU A 27 20.91 5.66 9.88
C LEU A 27 20.89 4.17 9.52
N ILE A 28 21.72 3.36 10.18
CA ILE A 28 21.76 1.91 9.96
C ILE A 28 20.43 1.28 10.36
N LEU A 29 19.92 1.63 11.55
CA LEU A 29 18.61 1.17 12.00
C LEU A 29 17.51 1.61 11.04
N PHE A 30 17.51 2.87 10.61
CA PHE A 30 16.55 3.40 9.66
C PHE A 30 16.52 2.59 8.36
N MET A 31 17.69 2.29 7.78
CA MET A 31 17.82 1.50 6.55
C MET A 31 17.23 0.09 6.69
N VAL A 32 17.40 -0.55 7.86
CA VAL A 32 16.80 -1.87 8.14
C VAL A 32 15.28 -1.76 8.28
N PHE A 33 14.79 -0.75 9.01
CA PHE A 33 13.34 -0.52 9.16
C PHE A 33 12.67 -0.20 7.83
N THR A 34 13.30 0.55 6.92
CA THR A 34 12.69 0.90 5.63
C THR A 34 12.35 -0.34 4.81
N ARG A 35 13.21 -1.37 4.84
CA ARG A 35 12.96 -2.64 4.15
C ARG A 35 11.75 -3.38 4.72
N LEU A 36 11.55 -3.34 6.03
CA LEU A 36 10.39 -3.94 6.68
C LEU A 36 9.10 -3.19 6.33
N VAL A 37 9.13 -1.85 6.39
CA VAL A 37 7.99 -1.00 6.02
C VAL A 37 7.61 -1.21 4.55
N ALA A 38 8.57 -1.31 3.64
CA ALA A 38 8.31 -1.58 2.23
C ALA A 38 7.57 -2.91 2.01
N ARG A 39 7.96 -3.98 2.72
CA ARG A 39 7.25 -5.27 2.67
C ARG A 39 5.83 -5.15 3.20
N LEU A 40 5.65 -4.40 4.29
CA LEU A 40 4.33 -4.20 4.90
C LEU A 40 3.40 -3.44 3.95
N ILE A 41 3.89 -2.39 3.29
CA ILE A 41 3.17 -1.66 2.25
C ILE A 41 2.78 -2.61 1.10
N LEU A 42 3.71 -3.44 0.62
CA LEU A 42 3.42 -4.42 -0.43
C LEU A 42 2.30 -5.38 -0.04
N VAL A 43 2.33 -5.91 1.19
CA VAL A 43 1.27 -6.78 1.69
C VAL A 43 -0.07 -6.06 1.69
N VAL A 44 -0.12 -4.82 2.20
CA VAL A 44 -1.34 -4.00 2.20
C VAL A 44 -1.87 -3.80 0.78
N VAL A 45 -1.00 -3.45 -0.17
CA VAL A 45 -1.39 -3.29 -1.59
C VAL A 45 -1.98 -4.57 -2.16
N VAL A 46 -1.35 -5.72 -1.93
CA VAL A 46 -1.85 -7.02 -2.41
C VAL A 46 -3.22 -7.34 -1.80
N VAL A 47 -3.42 -7.09 -0.51
CA VAL A 47 -4.72 -7.30 0.15
C VAL A 47 -5.79 -6.38 -0.46
N VAL A 48 -5.49 -5.09 -0.62
CA VAL A 48 -6.44 -4.14 -1.23
C VAL A 48 -6.81 -4.55 -2.65
N LEU A 49 -5.82 -4.93 -3.47
CA LEU A 49 -6.06 -5.41 -4.83
C LEU A 49 -6.88 -6.70 -4.85
N GLY A 50 -6.59 -7.65 -3.96
CA GLY A 50 -7.36 -8.89 -3.83
C GLY A 50 -8.82 -8.63 -3.45
N VAL A 51 -9.07 -7.75 -2.48
CA VAL A 51 -10.43 -7.34 -2.08
C VAL A 51 -11.13 -6.60 -3.22
N PHE A 52 -10.43 -5.72 -3.92
CA PHE A 52 -10.98 -4.97 -5.05
C PHE A 52 -11.40 -5.91 -6.20
N ILE A 53 -10.60 -6.92 -6.52
CA ILE A 53 -10.95 -7.95 -7.51
C ILE A 53 -12.17 -8.75 -7.03
N TRP A 54 -12.25 -9.08 -5.74
CA TRP A 54 -13.40 -9.78 -5.17
C TRP A 54 -14.69 -8.95 -5.29
N GLN A 55 -14.61 -7.65 -5.01
CA GLN A 55 -15.73 -6.73 -5.17
C GLN A 55 -16.14 -6.58 -6.63
N GLN A 56 -15.18 -6.49 -7.56
CA GLN A 56 -15.49 -6.48 -9.00
C GLN A 56 -16.19 -7.77 -9.42
N ARG A 57 -15.72 -8.93 -8.98
CA ARG A 57 -16.35 -10.22 -9.27
C ARG A 57 -17.81 -10.27 -8.77
N ALA A 58 -18.04 -9.85 -7.53
CA ALA A 58 -19.38 -9.81 -6.96
C ALA A 58 -20.30 -8.81 -7.69
N SER A 59 -19.77 -7.66 -8.11
CA SER A 59 -20.51 -6.67 -8.89
C SER A 59 -20.89 -7.20 -10.27
N ILE A 60 -19.97 -7.89 -10.96
CA ILE A 60 -20.21 -8.51 -12.27
C ILE A 60 -21.23 -9.64 -12.13
N GLU A 61 -21.13 -10.47 -11.09
CA GLU A 61 -22.11 -11.55 -10.86
C GLU A 61 -23.52 -10.99 -10.64
N ASN A 62 -23.64 -9.88 -9.92
CA ASN A 62 -24.93 -9.21 -9.71
C ASN A 62 -25.42 -8.46 -10.96
N HIS A 63 -24.53 -7.89 -11.78
CA HIS A 63 -24.89 -7.24 -13.05
C HIS A 63 -25.36 -8.25 -14.10
N VAL A 64 -24.69 -9.39 -14.21
CA VAL A 64 -25.08 -10.48 -15.12
C VAL A 64 -26.42 -11.09 -14.70
N LYS A 65 -26.66 -11.29 -13.39
CA LYS A 65 -27.95 -11.80 -12.88
C LYS A 65 -29.13 -10.85 -13.15
N ASN A 66 -28.88 -9.54 -13.21
CA ASN A 66 -29.90 -8.52 -13.49
C ASN A 66 -29.89 -8.03 -14.95
N CYS A 67 -29.16 -8.71 -15.86
CA CYS A 67 -28.98 -8.32 -17.26
C CYS A 67 -28.59 -6.84 -17.49
N GLN A 68 -27.85 -6.24 -16.55
CA GLN A 68 -27.28 -4.90 -16.73
C GLN A 68 -25.93 -5.05 -17.43
N LEU A 69 -25.95 -4.90 -18.75
CA LEU A 69 -24.84 -5.19 -19.67
C LEU A 69 -23.97 -3.96 -20.00
N ASP A 70 -24.11 -2.90 -19.21
CA ASP A 70 -23.19 -1.78 -19.11
C ASP A 70 -22.23 -2.08 -17.95
N MET A 71 -21.09 -2.71 -18.25
CA MET A 71 -20.06 -2.99 -17.25
C MET A 71 -18.78 -2.24 -17.59
N SER A 72 -18.26 -1.51 -16.60
CA SER A 72 -16.96 -0.86 -16.66
C SER A 72 -15.93 -1.76 -15.98
N PHE A 73 -14.99 -2.31 -16.75
CA PHE A 73 -13.87 -3.09 -16.22
C PHE A 73 -12.60 -2.25 -16.32
N PHE A 74 -11.97 -1.94 -15.17
CA PHE A 74 -10.79 -1.06 -15.11
C PHE A 74 -10.96 0.30 -15.84
N GLY A 75 -12.14 0.91 -15.76
CA GLY A 75 -12.41 2.22 -16.39
C GLY A 75 -12.74 2.17 -17.89
N TYR A 76 -12.71 0.99 -18.51
CA TYR A 76 -13.18 0.77 -19.87
C TYR A 76 -14.62 0.23 -19.83
N HIS A 77 -15.54 0.96 -20.45
CA HIS A 77 -16.90 0.47 -20.69
C HIS A 77 -16.84 -0.61 -21.76
N ILE A 78 -17.20 -1.83 -21.38
CA ILE A 78 -17.37 -2.93 -22.31
C ILE A 78 -18.87 -3.03 -22.57
N ASP A 79 -19.31 -2.43 -23.68
CA ASP A 79 -20.64 -2.63 -24.21
C ASP A 79 -20.76 -4.05 -24.76
N ALA A 80 -21.60 -4.87 -24.14
CA ALA A 80 -21.85 -6.21 -24.67
C ALA A 80 -22.64 -6.14 -26.00
N PRO A 81 -22.32 -6.97 -27.00
CA PRO A 81 -23.05 -7.01 -28.27
C PRO A 81 -24.53 -7.39 -28.05
N GLN A 82 -25.44 -6.82 -28.86
CA GLN A 82 -26.89 -6.95 -28.65
C GLN A 82 -27.40 -8.40 -28.62
N SER A 83 -26.73 -9.33 -29.32
CA SER A 83 -27.06 -10.76 -29.26
C SER A 83 -26.99 -11.37 -27.86
N VAL A 84 -26.13 -10.83 -26.99
CA VAL A 84 -25.99 -11.25 -25.59
C VAL A 84 -27.05 -10.56 -24.70
N LYS A 85 -27.45 -9.32 -25.05
CA LYS A 85 -28.54 -8.58 -24.41
C LYS A 85 -29.88 -9.31 -24.59
N ASP A 86 -30.16 -9.76 -25.81
CA ASP A 86 -31.40 -10.48 -26.13
C ASP A 86 -31.45 -11.88 -25.49
N ALA A 87 -30.33 -12.60 -25.50
CA ALA A 87 -30.23 -13.92 -24.85
C ALA A 87 -30.36 -13.84 -23.32
N CYS A 88 -29.85 -12.78 -22.70
CA CYS A 88 -29.97 -12.56 -21.26
C CYS A 88 -31.42 -12.26 -20.86
N GLN A 89 -32.12 -11.38 -21.59
CA GLN A 89 -33.52 -11.05 -21.32
C GLN A 89 -34.47 -12.24 -21.55
N ALA A 90 -34.13 -13.15 -22.48
CA ALA A 90 -34.90 -14.38 -22.73
C ALA A 90 -34.76 -15.44 -21.62
N HIS A 91 -33.72 -15.36 -20.78
CA HIS A 91 -33.44 -16.31 -19.69
C HIS A 91 -33.41 -15.68 -18.30
N ALA A 92 -33.74 -14.40 -18.18
CA ALA A 92 -33.94 -13.75 -16.89
C ALA A 92 -35.19 -14.34 -16.21
N PRO A 93 -35.09 -14.90 -14.99
CA PRO A 93 -36.26 -15.31 -14.24
C PRO A 93 -37.10 -14.06 -13.93
N LYS A 94 -38.38 -14.09 -14.30
CA LYS A 94 -39.36 -13.05 -13.94
C LYS A 94 -39.46 -12.88 -12.43
#